data_AF-A0A6J4NVZ5-F1
#
_entry.id   AF-A0A6J4NVZ5-F1
#
_cell.length_a   1.000
_cell.length_b   1.000
_cell.length_c   1.000
_cell.angle_alpha   90.00
_cell.angle_beta   90.00
_cell.angle_gamma   90.00
#
_symmetry.space_group_name_H-M   'P 1'
#
loop_
_entity.id
_entity.type
_entity.pdbx_description
1 polymer ?
#
loop_
_entity_poly.entity_id
_entity_poly.type
_entity_poly.pdbx_seq_one_letter_code
_entity_poly.pdbx_strand_id
1 'polypeptide(L)'
;MAGPKRGGCGIAGLAEAVAALGLEGEVSLSGRWLKLQGARFPVYVVESAWGAGYYTWCDGPGQRAVEFYPEPLEAIRTGLRRAT
;
A
#
# COMPACT_ATOMS: atom_id res chain seq x y z
N MET A 1 -30.79 7.60 -6.38
CA MET A 1 -30.34 6.55 -5.45
C MET A 1 -30.05 5.31 -6.27
N ALA A 2 -28.77 4.97 -6.44
CA ALA A 2 -28.35 3.74 -7.12
C ALA A 2 -27.80 2.78 -6.05
N GLY A 3 -28.36 1.57 -6.01
CA GLY A 3 -28.05 0.53 -5.03
C GLY A 3 -26.63 -0.05 -5.17
N PRO A 4 -26.21 -0.90 -4.22
CA PRO A 4 -24.83 -1.33 -4.09
C PRO A 4 -24.49 -2.36 -5.17
N LYS A 5 -23.40 -2.12 -5.92
CA LYS A 5 -22.80 -3.16 -6.76
C LYS A 5 -21.93 -4.06 -5.89
N ARG A 6 -22.43 -5.27 -5.59
CA ARG A 6 -21.58 -6.40 -5.19
C ARG A 6 -21.26 -7.21 -6.44
N GLY A 7 -19.99 -7.31 -6.82
CA GLY A 7 -19.55 -8.15 -7.93
C GLY A 7 -18.04 -8.08 -8.18
N GLY A 8 -17.33 -9.16 -7.81
CA GLY A 8 -15.93 -9.42 -8.20
C GLY A 8 -14.97 -9.54 -7.02
N CYS A 9 -14.39 -10.72 -6.81
CA CYS A 9 -13.18 -10.91 -6.01
C CYS A 9 -11.99 -10.35 -6.80
N GLY A 10 -11.93 -9.02 -6.91
CA GLY A 10 -10.86 -8.25 -7.54
C GLY A 10 -10.25 -7.35 -6.47
N ILE A 11 -8.93 -7.33 -6.39
CA ILE A 11 -8.17 -6.72 -5.31
C ILE A 11 -8.48 -5.24 -5.13
N ALA A 12 -8.77 -4.92 -3.88
CA ALA A 12 -8.85 -3.62 -3.24
C ALA A 12 -7.62 -2.75 -3.54
N GLY A 13 -7.81 -1.56 -4.14
CA GLY A 13 -6.74 -0.57 -4.32
C GLY A 13 -6.12 -0.12 -2.97
N LEU A 14 -5.07 0.71 -2.99
CA LEU A 14 -4.31 1.05 -1.76
C LEU A 14 -5.19 1.55 -0.61
N ALA A 15 -6.23 2.35 -0.88
CA ALA A 15 -7.16 2.83 0.13
C ALA A 15 -7.96 1.69 0.81
N GLU A 16 -8.47 0.76 0.02
CA GLU A 16 -9.20 -0.40 0.54
C GLU A 16 -8.27 -1.37 1.28
N ALA A 17 -7.03 -1.54 0.81
CA ALA A 17 -6.02 -2.34 1.47
C ALA A 17 -5.64 -1.78 2.85
N VAL A 18 -5.50 -0.45 2.98
CA VAL A 18 -5.25 0.23 4.26
C VAL A 18 -6.43 0.05 5.21
N ALA A 19 -7.66 0.26 4.72
CA ALA A 19 -8.88 0.06 5.51
C ALA A 19 -9.04 -1.39 5.98
N ALA A 20 -8.76 -2.37 5.12
CA ALA A 20 -8.82 -3.80 5.44
C ALA A 20 -7.81 -4.22 6.53
N LEU A 21 -6.69 -3.51 6.63
CA LEU A 21 -5.68 -3.73 7.67
C LEU A 21 -5.94 -2.92 8.94
N GLY A 22 -6.97 -2.06 8.98
CA GLY A 22 -7.25 -1.18 10.11
C GLY A 22 -6.12 -0.18 10.38
N LEU A 23 -5.43 0.26 9.33
CA LEU A 23 -4.29 1.17 9.43
C LEU A 23 -4.71 2.61 9.11
N GLU A 24 -3.96 3.55 9.66
CA GLU A 24 -4.00 4.96 9.26
C GLU A 24 -2.85 5.27 8.31
N GLY A 25 -3.13 6.05 7.26
CA GLY A 25 -2.17 6.38 6.23
C GLY A 25 -2.62 7.52 5.34
N GLU A 26 -1.66 8.18 4.71
CA GLU A 26 -1.91 9.18 3.69
C GLU A 26 -1.96 8.48 2.33
N VAL A 27 -3.15 8.48 1.71
CA VAL A 27 -3.33 8.00 0.34
C VAL A 27 -3.44 9.21 -0.59
N SER A 28 -2.72 9.15 -1.69
CA SER A 28 -2.80 10.16 -2.75
C SER A 28 -4.22 10.31 -3.30
N LEU A 29 -4.57 11.51 -3.79
CA LEU A 29 -5.87 11.74 -4.44
C LEU A 29 -6.15 10.81 -5.63
N SER A 30 -5.10 10.35 -6.33
CA SER A 30 -5.22 9.40 -7.43
C SER A 30 -5.31 7.93 -6.99
N GLY A 31 -5.16 7.66 -5.69
CA GLY A 31 -5.11 6.31 -5.13
C GLY A 31 -3.85 5.50 -5.44
N ARG A 32 -2.85 6.11 -6.11
CA ARG A 32 -1.67 5.40 -6.65
C ARG A 32 -0.46 5.36 -5.73
N TRP A 33 -0.42 6.20 -4.71
CA TRP A 33 0.59 6.07 -3.67
C TRP A 33 -0.02 6.18 -2.27
N LEU A 34 0.69 5.58 -1.33
CA LEU A 34 0.36 5.48 0.07
C LEU A 34 1.62 5.76 0.88
N LYS A 35 1.48 6.56 1.93
CA LYS A 35 2.47 6.72 3.00
C LYS A 35 1.87 6.25 4.32
N LEU A 36 2.60 5.38 5.01
CA LEU A 36 2.26 4.86 6.34
C LEU A 36 3.37 5.23 7.32
N GLN A 37 3.01 5.27 8.61
CA GLN A 37 4.00 5.33 9.68
C GLN A 37 4.30 3.90 10.15
N GLY A 38 5.53 3.43 9.94
CA GLY A 38 6.04 2.21 10.56
C GLY A 38 6.48 2.44 12.01
N ALA A 39 6.97 1.40 12.67
CA ALA A 39 7.38 1.47 14.07
C ALA A 39 8.53 2.45 14.33
N ARG A 40 9.48 2.58 13.39
CA ARG A 40 10.59 3.56 13.46
C ARG A 40 10.69 4.49 12.27
N PHE A 41 10.24 4.07 11.09
CA PHE A 41 10.43 4.83 9.85
C PHE A 41 9.14 4.93 9.04
N PRO A 42 8.95 6.01 8.26
CA PRO A 42 7.91 6.07 7.24
C PRO A 42 8.06 4.95 6.21
N VAL A 43 6.92 4.43 5.74
CA VAL A 43 6.79 3.42 4.69
C VAL A 43 6.05 4.03 3.53
N TYR A 44 6.49 3.75 2.31
CA TYR A 44 5.84 4.19 1.09
C TYR A 44 5.46 2.98 0.26
N VAL A 45 4.29 3.05 -0.37
CA VAL A 45 3.82 2.08 -1.35
C VAL A 45 3.32 2.84 -2.56
N VAL A 46 3.76 2.45 -3.75
CA VAL A 46 3.36 3.07 -5.02
C VAL A 46 2.91 1.99 -5.99
N GLU A 47 1.72 2.17 -6.55
CA GLU A 47 1.24 1.36 -7.66
C GLU A 47 2.10 1.62 -8.90
N SER A 48 2.57 0.55 -9.52
CA SER A 48 3.30 0.59 -10.79
C SER A 48 2.44 1.19 -11.90
N ALA A 49 3.11 1.75 -12.92
CA ALA A 49 2.41 2.17 -14.13
C ALA A 49 1.65 0.97 -14.72
N TRP A 50 0.42 1.22 -15.19
CA TRP A 50 -0.49 0.21 -15.76
C TRP A 50 -1.10 -0.80 -14.77
N GLY A 51 -0.94 -0.60 -13.46
CA GLY A 51 -1.61 -1.43 -12.44
C GLY A 51 -1.07 -2.86 -12.33
N ALA A 52 0.19 -3.07 -12.71
CA ALA A 52 0.81 -4.40 -12.73
C ALA A 52 1.28 -4.90 -11.34
N GLY A 53 1.15 -4.08 -10.30
CA GLY A 53 1.64 -4.37 -8.95
C GLY A 53 2.11 -3.11 -8.24
N TYR A 54 2.85 -3.29 -7.15
CA TYR A 54 3.16 -2.28 -6.15
C TYR A 54 4.64 -2.32 -5.74
N TYR A 55 5.26 -1.15 -5.67
CA TYR A 55 6.58 -0.97 -5.11
C TYR A 55 6.47 -0.53 -3.65
N THR A 56 7.33 -1.04 -2.77
CA THR A 56 7.41 -0.59 -1.38
C THR A 56 8.84 -0.34 -0.93
N TRP A 57 9.02 0.67 -0.07
CA TRP A 57 10.29 0.97 0.61
C TRP A 57 10.03 1.72 1.92
N CYS A 58 11.05 1.86 2.77
CA CYS A 58 11.02 2.70 3.97
C CYS A 58 12.25 3.61 4.05
N ASP A 59 12.18 4.67 4.85
CA ASP A 59 13.28 5.66 4.97
C ASP A 59 14.46 5.17 5.85
N GLY A 60 14.39 3.95 6.38
CA GLY A 60 15.42 3.38 7.25
C GLY A 60 16.79 3.31 6.56
N PRO A 61 17.89 3.72 7.24
CA PRO A 61 19.21 3.91 6.61
C PRO A 61 19.84 2.62 6.03
N GLY A 62 19.39 1.43 6.44
CA GLY A 62 19.80 0.14 5.87
C GLY A 62 18.74 -0.54 4.99
N GLN A 63 17.57 0.07 4.80
CA GLN A 63 16.38 -0.59 4.24
C GLN A 63 15.69 0.23 3.14
N ARG A 64 16.42 1.11 2.47
CA ARG A 64 15.93 1.88 1.30
C ARG A 64 15.76 1.05 0.02
N ALA A 65 15.99 -0.27 0.08
CA ALA A 65 15.78 -1.14 -1.07
C ALA A 65 14.30 -1.14 -1.48
N VAL A 66 14.03 -0.76 -2.73
CA VAL A 66 12.70 -0.84 -3.34
C VAL A 66 12.43 -2.29 -3.70
N GLU A 67 11.29 -2.81 -3.26
CA GLU A 67 10.83 -4.17 -3.61
C GLU A 67 9.49 -4.11 -4.32
N PHE A 68 9.24 -5.06 -5.23
CA PHE A 68 8.02 -5.17 -6.01
C PHE A 68 7.16 -6.35 -5.54
N TYR A 69 5.85 -6.12 -5.47
CA TYR A 69 4.84 -7.09 -5.07
C TYR A 69 3.63 -7.01 -6.02
N PRO A 70 3.05 -8.14 -6.45
CA PRO A 70 1.82 -8.12 -7.25
C PRO A 70 0.63 -7.54 -6.47
N GLU A 71 0.62 -7.72 -5.15
CA GLU A 71 -0.51 -7.42 -4.29
C GLU A 71 -0.25 -6.23 -3.35
N PRO A 72 -1.23 -5.32 -3.15
CA PRO A 72 -1.04 -4.14 -2.32
C PRO A 72 -0.90 -4.50 -0.84
N LEU A 73 -1.65 -5.51 -0.37
CA LEU A 73 -1.58 -5.98 1.01
C LEU A 73 -0.19 -6.54 1.35
N GLU A 74 0.45 -7.24 0.40
CA GLU A 74 1.80 -7.78 0.59
C GLU A 74 2.85 -6.68 0.62
N ALA A 75 2.74 -5.70 -0.29
CA ALA A 75 3.60 -4.53 -0.30
C ALA A 75 3.52 -3.77 1.03
N ILE A 76 2.30 -3.47 1.51
CA ILE A 76 2.07 -2.75 2.76
C ILE A 76 2.66 -3.52 3.96
N ARG A 77 2.33 -4.81 4.09
CA ARG A 77 2.81 -5.64 5.22
C ARG A 77 4.32 -5.72 5.24
N THR A 78 4.95 -5.88 4.07
CA THR A 78 6.40 -5.98 3.99
C THR A 78 7.08 -4.66 4.34
N GLY A 79 6.59 -3.54 3.82
CA GLY A 79 7.07 -2.23 4.18
C GLY A 79 7.02 -1.98 5.70
N LEU A 80 5.89 -2.31 6.34
CA LEU A 80 5.73 -2.16 7.80
C LEU A 80 6.67 -3.06 8.60
N ARG A 81 6.84 -4.33 8.21
CA ARG A 81 7.81 -5.25 8.86
C ARG A 81 9.24 -4.73 8.79
N ARG A 82 9.57 -4.01 7.72
CA ARG A 82 10.90 -3.46 7.47
C ARG A 82 11.15 -2.15 8.21
N ALA A 83 10.11 -1.37 8.48
CA ALA A 83 10.20 -0.10 9.20
C ALA A 83 10.28 -0.23 10.74
N THR A 84 11.08 -1.19 11.24
CA THR A 84 11.32 -1.45 12.67
C THR A 84 12.57 -0.79 13.23
#